data_AF-A0A1E7ILW4-F1
#
_entry.id   AF-A0A1E7ILW4-F1
#
_cell.length_a   1.000
_cell.length_b   1.000
_cell.length_c   1.000
_cell.angle_alpha   90.00
_cell.angle_beta   90.00
_cell.angle_gamma   90.00
#
_symmetry.space_group_name_H-M   'P 1'
#
loop_
_entity.id
_entity.type
_entity.pdbx_description
1 polymer ?
#
loop_
_entity_poly.entity_id
_entity_poly.type
_entity_poly.pdbx_seq_one_letter_code
_entity_poly.pdbx_strand_id
1 'polypeptide(L)'
;MDETDMAVVVSSEQNELERFKKLGLDIVNHRKRMIEEDLATKFKDADDPFRIVFVCAMWMTGFDVPSLSTIYLDKPMRNHALMQTIARANRVFLDKPNGLIVDYIGVFRELQKALAIYGSAIGGGLKEGESPVKPKSELIKELENSIQENVSFCKEKGIDIHD
;
A
#
# COMPACT_ATOMS: atom_id res chain seq x y z
N MET A 1 -17.14 13.23 -5.36
CA MET A 1 -16.73 11.90 -5.89
C MET A 1 -17.07 11.77 -7.38
N ASP A 2 -17.84 12.71 -7.95
CA ASP A 2 -18.33 12.63 -9.34
C ASP A 2 -17.27 12.84 -10.43
N GLU A 3 -16.03 13.17 -10.07
CA GLU A 3 -14.93 13.44 -10.99
C GLU A 3 -13.86 12.33 -11.02
N THR A 4 -13.99 11.26 -10.23
CA THR A 4 -12.95 10.22 -10.19
C THR A 4 -12.96 9.37 -11.47
N ASP A 5 -11.86 9.44 -12.20
CA ASP A 5 -11.61 8.64 -13.39
C ASP A 5 -10.70 7.44 -13.07
N MET A 6 -10.86 6.39 -13.87
CA MET A 6 -10.17 5.12 -13.69
C MET A 6 -9.86 4.43 -15.03
N ALA A 7 -8.76 3.67 -15.05
CA ALA A 7 -8.31 2.99 -16.25
C ALA A 7 -7.58 1.68 -15.93
N VAL A 8 -7.59 0.79 -16.91
CA VAL A 8 -6.80 -0.44 -16.90
C VAL A 8 -5.52 -0.17 -17.68
N VAL A 9 -4.37 -0.52 -17.09
CA VAL A 9 -3.05 -0.41 -17.71
C VAL A 9 -2.36 -1.76 -17.66
N VAL A 10 -2.35 -2.46 -18.79
CA VAL A 10 -1.85 -3.84 -18.92
C VAL A 10 -0.99 -3.98 -20.17
N SER A 11 -0.01 -4.88 -20.15
CA SER A 11 0.84 -5.19 -21.30
C SER A 11 0.03 -5.79 -22.44
N SER A 12 0.41 -5.50 -23.69
CA SER A 12 -0.18 -6.13 -24.88
C SER A 12 0.40 -7.51 -25.14
N GLU A 13 -0.44 -8.45 -25.57
CA GLU A 13 -0.05 -9.81 -25.96
C GLU A 13 -0.51 -10.11 -27.39
N GLN A 14 0.22 -11.01 -28.08
CA GLN A 14 -0.20 -11.47 -29.41
C GLN A 14 -1.54 -12.22 -29.31
N ASN A 15 -2.47 -11.93 -30.22
CA ASN A 15 -3.82 -12.51 -30.27
C ASN A 15 -4.69 -12.23 -29.01
N GLU A 16 -4.41 -11.14 -28.27
CA GLU A 16 -5.19 -10.81 -27.07
C GLU A 16 -6.69 -10.60 -27.36
N LEU A 17 -7.04 -10.00 -28.48
CA LEU A 17 -8.45 -9.70 -28.82
C LEU A 17 -9.29 -10.98 -28.91
N GLU A 18 -8.77 -12.03 -29.53
CA GLU A 18 -9.46 -13.32 -29.61
C GLU A 18 -9.58 -13.99 -28.24
N ARG A 19 -8.52 -13.89 -27.42
CA ARG A 19 -8.49 -14.44 -26.06
C ARG A 19 -9.54 -13.75 -25.17
N PHE A 20 -9.58 -12.42 -25.15
CA PHE A 20 -10.55 -11.67 -24.36
C PHE A 20 -11.98 -11.96 -24.84
N LYS A 21 -12.21 -12.00 -26.16
CA LYS A 21 -13.51 -12.36 -26.73
C LYS A 21 -13.97 -13.77 -26.32
N LYS A 22 -13.08 -14.76 -26.29
CA LYS A 22 -13.38 -16.12 -25.79
C LYS A 22 -13.76 -16.15 -24.31
N LEU A 23 -13.23 -15.23 -23.52
CA LEU A 23 -13.55 -15.05 -22.09
C LEU A 23 -14.80 -14.17 -21.87
N GLY A 24 -15.45 -13.67 -22.93
CA GLY A 24 -16.60 -12.77 -22.84
C GLY A 24 -16.24 -11.35 -22.41
N LEU A 25 -14.99 -10.94 -22.61
CA LEU A 25 -14.45 -9.63 -22.22
C LEU A 25 -14.12 -8.79 -23.46
N ASP A 26 -14.25 -7.47 -23.35
CA ASP A 26 -13.88 -6.51 -24.39
C ASP A 26 -12.75 -5.58 -23.90
N ILE A 27 -11.57 -5.70 -24.50
CA ILE A 27 -10.40 -4.87 -24.18
C ILE A 27 -10.21 -3.70 -25.17
N VAL A 28 -10.97 -3.64 -26.27
CA VAL A 28 -10.71 -2.70 -27.38
C VAL A 28 -10.74 -1.25 -26.91
N ASN A 29 -11.75 -0.87 -26.14
CA ASN A 29 -11.86 0.50 -25.62
C ASN A 29 -10.74 0.85 -24.64
N HIS A 30 -10.35 -0.09 -23.78
CA HIS A 30 -9.22 0.09 -22.86
C HIS A 30 -7.90 0.25 -23.62
N ARG A 31 -7.69 -0.51 -24.70
CA ARG A 31 -6.52 -0.39 -25.58
C ARG A 31 -6.46 0.95 -26.29
N LYS A 32 -7.57 1.36 -26.89
CA LYS A 32 -7.67 2.67 -27.53
C LYS A 32 -7.25 3.77 -26.55
N ARG A 33 -7.81 3.75 -25.34
CA ARG A 33 -7.46 4.70 -24.27
C ARG A 33 -5.98 4.66 -23.86
N MET A 34 -5.41 3.47 -23.67
CA MET A 34 -3.99 3.30 -23.33
C MET A 34 -3.03 3.83 -24.42
N ILE A 35 -3.48 3.88 -25.68
CA ILE A 35 -2.66 4.34 -26.82
C ILE A 35 -2.84 5.84 -27.04
N GLU A 36 -4.07 6.35 -26.92
CA GLU A 36 -4.41 7.74 -27.25
C GLU A 36 -4.11 8.71 -26.11
N GLU A 37 -4.16 8.26 -24.84
CA GLU A 37 -3.95 9.09 -23.67
C GLU A 37 -2.59 8.84 -23.00
N ASP A 38 -1.95 9.91 -22.52
CA ASP A 38 -0.79 9.79 -21.62
C ASP A 38 -1.23 9.53 -20.17
N LEU A 39 -1.69 8.30 -19.93
CA LEU A 39 -2.15 7.87 -18.61
C LEU A 39 -1.04 7.97 -17.54
N ALA A 40 0.23 7.84 -17.92
CA ALA A 40 1.34 7.87 -16.99
C ALA A 40 1.56 9.28 -16.43
N THR A 41 1.47 10.30 -17.29
CA THR A 41 1.56 11.70 -16.86
C THR A 41 0.33 12.11 -16.07
N LYS A 42 -0.88 11.79 -16.54
CA LYS A 42 -2.13 12.09 -15.83
C LYS A 42 -2.13 11.52 -14.40
N PHE A 43 -1.74 10.26 -14.24
CA PHE A 43 -1.75 9.61 -12.92
C PHE A 43 -0.69 10.16 -11.95
N LYS A 44 0.37 10.79 -12.47
CA LYS A 44 1.39 11.45 -11.62
C LYS A 44 0.93 12.81 -11.10
N ASP A 45 0.00 13.43 -11.80
CA ASP A 45 -0.58 14.71 -11.40
C ASP A 45 -1.60 14.47 -10.27
N ALA A 46 -1.36 15.12 -9.13
CA ALA A 46 -2.22 14.97 -7.95
C ALA A 46 -3.56 15.71 -8.10
N ASP A 47 -3.62 16.71 -8.98
CA ASP A 47 -4.82 17.50 -9.25
C ASP A 47 -5.69 16.87 -10.36
N ASP A 48 -5.16 15.91 -11.12
CA ASP A 48 -5.90 15.23 -12.17
C ASP A 48 -7.03 14.33 -11.60
N PRO A 49 -8.18 14.23 -12.30
CA PRO A 49 -9.27 13.32 -11.93
C PRO A 49 -8.91 11.83 -12.00
N PHE A 50 -7.86 11.45 -12.73
CA PHE A 50 -7.45 10.06 -12.92
C PHE A 50 -6.74 9.48 -11.70
N ARG A 51 -7.53 8.90 -10.79
CA ARG A 51 -7.05 8.53 -9.43
C ARG A 51 -6.96 7.03 -9.16
N ILE A 52 -7.53 6.19 -10.03
CA ILE A 52 -7.53 4.73 -9.84
C ILE A 52 -7.00 4.04 -11.09
N VAL A 53 -5.98 3.19 -10.92
CA VAL A 53 -5.45 2.36 -12.00
C VAL A 53 -5.44 0.89 -11.63
N PHE A 54 -5.88 0.05 -12.56
CA PHE A 54 -5.80 -1.40 -12.47
C PHE A 54 -4.59 -1.90 -13.27
N VAL A 55 -3.66 -2.58 -12.62
CA VAL A 55 -2.40 -3.05 -13.23
C VAL A 55 -2.14 -4.53 -12.94
N CYS A 56 -1.52 -5.23 -13.90
CA CYS A 56 -1.07 -6.63 -13.72
C CYS A 56 0.45 -6.77 -13.52
N ALA A 57 1.21 -5.98 -14.28
CA ALA A 57 2.68 -6.02 -14.33
C ALA A 57 3.25 -4.67 -14.74
N MET A 58 2.51 -3.93 -15.57
CA MET A 58 2.85 -2.54 -15.88
C MET A 58 2.88 -1.70 -14.62
N TRP A 59 3.78 -0.71 -14.62
CA TRP A 59 3.96 0.22 -13.52
C TRP A 59 4.21 -0.45 -12.18
N MET A 60 4.72 -1.69 -12.11
CA MET A 60 5.21 -2.27 -10.85
C MET A 60 6.64 -1.85 -10.53
N THR A 61 7.44 -1.55 -11.56
CA THR A 61 8.85 -1.11 -11.44
C THR A 61 9.05 0.21 -12.17
N GLY A 62 9.95 1.05 -11.67
CA GLY A 62 10.39 2.30 -12.32
C GLY A 62 9.35 3.45 -12.35
N PHE A 63 8.07 3.17 -12.15
CA PHE A 63 7.02 4.20 -12.04
C PHE A 63 6.98 4.74 -10.60
N ASP A 64 7.09 6.05 -10.42
CA ASP A 64 7.15 6.68 -9.10
C ASP A 64 6.12 7.80 -9.05
N VAL A 65 5.24 7.72 -8.05
CA VAL A 65 4.12 8.63 -7.84
C VAL A 65 4.08 8.95 -6.35
N PRO A 66 4.73 10.03 -5.88
CA PRO A 66 4.79 10.34 -4.45
C PRO A 66 3.40 10.50 -3.80
N SER A 67 2.43 11.01 -4.55
CA SER A 67 1.03 11.17 -4.12
C SER A 67 0.27 9.84 -3.94
N LEU A 68 0.81 8.71 -4.43
CA LEU A 68 0.17 7.40 -4.29
C LEU A 68 0.05 7.02 -2.81
N SER A 69 -1.19 6.98 -2.32
CA SER A 69 -1.48 6.67 -0.93
C SER A 69 -1.85 5.22 -0.68
N THR A 70 -2.50 4.57 -1.64
CA THR A 70 -3.17 3.29 -1.40
C THR A 70 -2.86 2.28 -2.49
N ILE A 71 -2.50 1.06 -2.09
CA ILE A 71 -2.28 -0.06 -3.00
C ILE A 71 -3.16 -1.23 -2.57
N TYR A 72 -3.92 -1.75 -3.52
CA TYR A 72 -4.73 -2.96 -3.37
C TYR A 72 -4.00 -4.16 -3.96
N LEU A 73 -3.84 -5.22 -3.19
CA LEU A 73 -3.09 -6.40 -3.56
C LEU A 73 -4.03 -7.58 -3.79
N ASP A 74 -4.13 -7.99 -5.06
CA ASP A 74 -4.84 -9.20 -5.51
C ASP A 74 -3.93 -10.12 -6.36
N LYS A 75 -2.62 -9.87 -6.36
CA LYS A 75 -1.61 -10.75 -6.94
C LYS A 75 -0.69 -11.34 -5.87
N PRO A 76 -0.46 -12.67 -5.83
CA PRO A 76 0.49 -13.25 -4.90
C PRO A 76 1.89 -12.71 -5.20
N MET A 77 2.48 -12.03 -4.23
CA MET A 77 3.82 -11.45 -4.30
C MET A 77 4.64 -11.90 -3.09
N ARG A 78 5.97 -11.99 -3.27
CA ARG A 78 6.88 -12.46 -2.22
C ARG A 78 8.16 -11.61 -2.20
N ASN A 79 8.83 -11.62 -1.06
CA ASN A 79 10.19 -11.09 -0.88
C ASN A 79 10.33 -9.65 -1.41
N HIS A 80 11.36 -9.39 -2.21
CA HIS A 80 11.71 -8.08 -2.73
C HIS A 80 10.60 -7.41 -3.54
N ALA A 81 9.83 -8.16 -4.34
CA ALA A 81 8.76 -7.60 -5.16
C ALA A 81 7.64 -6.97 -4.30
N LEU A 82 7.34 -7.61 -3.17
CA LEU A 82 6.38 -7.09 -2.20
C LEU A 82 6.92 -5.83 -1.52
N MET A 83 8.16 -5.87 -1.02
CA MET A 83 8.80 -4.72 -0.37
C MET A 83 8.89 -3.51 -1.31
N GLN A 84 9.27 -3.73 -2.57
CA GLN A 84 9.30 -2.68 -3.60
C GLN A 84 7.91 -2.09 -3.84
N THR A 85 6.87 -2.92 -3.87
CA THR A 85 5.49 -2.45 -4.05
C THR A 85 5.03 -1.60 -2.87
N ILE A 86 5.25 -2.08 -1.64
CA ILE A 86 4.84 -1.37 -0.41
C ILE A 86 5.57 -0.03 -0.27
N ALA A 87 6.88 0.00 -0.57
CA ALA A 87 7.68 1.21 -0.49
C ALA A 87 7.16 2.35 -1.39
N ARG A 88 6.41 2.04 -2.44
CA ARG A 88 5.85 3.04 -3.37
C ARG A 88 4.70 3.82 -2.76
N ALA A 89 3.84 3.15 -2.00
CA ALA A 89 2.81 3.85 -1.22
C ALA A 89 3.42 4.72 -0.10
N ASN A 90 4.62 4.37 0.38
CA ASN A 90 5.28 5.03 1.50
C ASN A 90 6.22 6.19 1.10
N ARG A 91 6.14 6.70 -0.13
CA ARG A 91 6.84 7.93 -0.52
C ARG A 91 6.30 9.13 0.25
N VAL A 92 7.15 10.02 0.75
CA VAL A 92 6.71 11.26 1.42
C VAL A 92 6.06 12.18 0.39
N PHE A 93 4.88 12.73 0.71
CA PHE A 93 4.18 13.69 -0.14
C PHE A 93 3.20 14.53 0.68
N LEU A 94 3.43 15.85 0.75
CA LEU A 94 2.59 16.80 1.49
C LEU A 94 2.22 16.27 2.90
N ASP A 95 0.94 16.35 3.26
CA ASP A 95 0.38 15.89 4.54
C ASP A 95 0.01 14.40 4.53
N LYS A 96 0.55 13.60 3.61
CA LYS A 96 0.26 12.16 3.56
C LYS A 96 0.86 11.47 4.80
N PRO A 97 0.03 10.95 5.73
CA PRO A 97 0.53 10.43 7.00
C PRO A 97 1.25 9.09 6.83
N ASN A 98 0.78 8.25 5.90
CA ASN A 98 1.31 6.92 5.63
C ASN A 98 0.84 6.39 4.26
N GLY A 99 1.48 5.32 3.79
CA GLY A 99 0.94 4.45 2.74
C GLY A 99 -0.03 3.42 3.33
N LEU A 100 -1.16 3.18 2.65
CA LEU A 100 -2.15 2.17 3.00
C LEU A 100 -2.03 0.97 2.03
N ILE A 101 -1.86 -0.23 2.59
CA ILE A 101 -1.83 -1.47 1.82
C ILE A 101 -3.06 -2.29 2.20
N VAL A 102 -3.87 -2.62 1.19
CA VAL A 102 -5.05 -3.48 1.35
C VAL A 102 -4.73 -4.82 0.71
N ASP A 103 -4.63 -5.86 1.53
CA ASP A 103 -4.23 -7.22 1.13
C ASP A 103 -5.41 -8.19 1.14
N TYR A 104 -5.80 -8.67 -0.04
CA TYR A 104 -6.92 -9.62 -0.19
C TYR A 104 -6.51 -11.10 -0.14
N ILE A 105 -5.21 -11.39 -0.22
CA ILE A 105 -4.67 -12.74 -0.43
C ILE A 105 -3.88 -13.27 0.77
N GLY A 106 -3.61 -12.40 1.76
CA GLY A 106 -2.83 -12.74 2.95
C GLY A 106 -1.32 -12.69 2.74
N VAL A 107 -0.87 -11.89 1.76
CA VAL A 107 0.53 -11.60 1.47
C VAL A 107 1.26 -10.98 2.68
N PHE A 108 0.54 -10.32 3.60
CA PHE A 108 1.08 -9.73 4.81
C PHE A 108 1.79 -10.75 5.73
N ARG A 109 1.36 -12.02 5.75
CA ARG A 109 2.06 -13.05 6.55
C ARG A 109 3.45 -13.33 6.00
N GLU A 110 3.61 -13.31 4.68
CA GLU A 110 4.91 -13.45 4.03
C GLU A 110 5.77 -12.20 4.23
N LEU A 111 5.14 -11.02 4.26
CA LEU A 111 5.81 -9.78 4.66
C LEU A 111 6.36 -9.84 6.08
N GLN A 112 5.56 -10.30 7.05
CA GLN A 112 5.99 -10.41 8.45
C GLN A 112 7.20 -11.34 8.59
N LYS A 113 7.18 -12.49 7.90
CA LYS A 113 8.32 -13.41 7.85
C LYS A 113 9.55 -12.75 7.23
N ALA A 114 9.39 -12.06 6.10
CA ALA A 114 10.48 -11.35 5.45
C ALA A 114 11.04 -10.22 6.35
N LEU A 115 10.17 -9.43 6.98
CA LEU A 115 10.57 -8.36 7.89
C LEU A 115 11.24 -8.89 9.15
N ALA A 116 10.84 -10.04 9.68
CA ALA A 116 11.56 -10.68 10.79
C ALA A 116 13.00 -11.06 10.39
N ILE A 117 13.20 -11.54 9.15
CA ILE A 117 14.54 -11.85 8.61
C ILE A 117 15.36 -10.56 8.42
N TYR A 118 14.78 -9.50 7.84
CA TYR A 118 15.52 -8.24 7.62
C TYR A 118 15.77 -7.43 8.90
N GLY A 119 14.81 -7.39 9.81
CA GLY A 119 14.88 -6.67 11.08
C GLY A 119 15.86 -7.31 12.08
N SER A 120 16.06 -8.62 12.00
CA SER A 120 17.10 -9.32 12.78
C SER A 120 18.49 -9.20 12.15
N ALA A 121 18.60 -9.06 10.83
CA ALA A 121 19.88 -9.06 10.13
C ALA A 121 20.62 -7.70 10.09
N ILE A 122 19.92 -6.56 10.23
CA ILE A 122 20.54 -5.23 10.07
C ILE A 122 20.15 -4.31 11.23
N GLY A 123 20.81 -4.45 12.39
CA GLY A 123 20.77 -3.47 13.48
C GLY A 123 19.38 -3.17 14.08
N GLY A 124 18.35 -3.96 13.75
CA GLY A 124 16.95 -3.67 14.06
C GLY A 124 16.50 -4.10 15.46
N GLY A 125 17.42 -4.55 16.32
CA GLY A 125 17.14 -4.89 17.72
C GLY A 125 16.20 -6.08 17.95
N LEU A 126 15.72 -6.73 16.88
CA LEU A 126 14.79 -7.86 16.94
C LEU A 126 15.57 -9.17 17.12
N LYS A 127 15.19 -9.96 18.12
CA LYS A 127 15.75 -11.30 18.35
C LYS A 127 15.17 -12.32 17.36
N GLU A 128 15.92 -13.40 17.12
CA GLU A 128 15.48 -14.49 16.26
C GLU A 128 14.15 -15.07 16.76
N GLY A 129 13.09 -14.99 15.95
CA GLY A 129 11.73 -15.41 16.30
C GLY A 129 10.79 -14.29 16.78
N GLU A 130 11.26 -13.05 16.97
CA GLU A 130 10.39 -11.91 17.25
C GLU A 130 9.72 -11.40 15.97
N SER A 131 8.42 -11.12 16.05
CA SER A 131 7.70 -10.45 14.97
C SER A 131 7.85 -8.93 15.12
N PRO A 132 8.20 -8.21 14.05
CA PRO A 132 8.26 -6.73 14.08
C PRO A 132 6.88 -6.08 14.30
N VAL A 133 5.79 -6.85 14.20
CA VAL A 133 4.43 -6.36 14.35
C VAL A 133 3.81 -6.99 15.60
N LYS A 134 3.58 -6.17 16.63
CA LYS A 134 2.88 -6.61 17.84
C LYS A 134 1.39 -6.88 17.53
N PRO A 135 0.78 -7.90 18.14
CA PRO A 135 -0.66 -8.11 18.05
C PRO A 135 -1.44 -6.89 18.56
N LYS A 136 -2.60 -6.60 17.95
CA LYS A 136 -3.47 -5.49 18.36
C LYS A 136 -3.83 -5.53 19.86
N SER A 137 -4.08 -6.72 20.40
CA SER A 137 -4.39 -6.91 21.82
C SER A 137 -3.26 -6.50 22.76
N GLU A 138 -2.01 -6.70 22.35
CA GLU A 138 -0.85 -6.26 23.13
C GLU A 138 -0.67 -4.75 23.03
N LEU A 139 -0.83 -4.19 21.83
CA LEU A 139 -0.77 -2.74 21.62
C LEU A 139 -1.84 -1.98 22.43
N ILE A 140 -3.05 -2.53 22.54
CA ILE A 140 -4.11 -1.94 23.38
C ILE A 140 -3.68 -1.93 24.85
N LYS A 141 -3.17 -3.04 25.38
CA LYS A 141 -2.70 -3.11 26.76
C LYS A 141 -1.55 -2.14 27.03
N GLU A 142 -0.61 -2.03 26.10
CA GLU A 142 0.52 -1.11 26.21
C GLU A 142 0.05 0.34 26.23
N LEU A 143 -0.91 0.70 25.37
CA LEU A 143 -1.55 2.01 25.36
C LEU A 143 -2.30 2.30 26.67
N GLU A 144 -3.09 1.35 27.17
CA GLU A 144 -3.82 1.48 28.45
C GLU A 144 -2.86 1.73 29.62
N ASN A 145 -1.76 0.97 29.68
CA ASN A 145 -0.73 1.14 30.71
C ASN A 145 -0.07 2.51 30.61
N SER A 146 0.33 2.96 29.41
CA SER A 146 0.93 4.28 29.22
C SER A 146 -0.04 5.42 29.54
N ILE A 147 -1.34 5.25 29.29
CA ILE A 147 -2.36 6.21 29.73
C ILE A 147 -2.41 6.27 31.26
N GLN A 148 -2.45 5.12 31.94
CA GLN A 148 -2.49 5.07 33.41
C GLN A 148 -1.24 5.68 34.06
N GLU A 149 -0.05 5.41 33.52
CA GLU A 149 1.21 5.99 34.00
C GLU A 149 1.21 7.52 33.86
N ASN A 150 0.82 8.03 32.69
CA ASN A 150 0.73 9.48 32.47
C ASN A 150 -0.33 10.13 33.36
N VAL A 151 -1.49 9.49 33.54
CA VAL A 151 -2.54 9.96 34.46
C VAL A 151 -2.01 10.06 35.89
N SER A 152 -1.29 9.04 36.34
CA SER A 152 -0.71 9.01 37.69
C SER A 152 0.36 10.10 37.86
N PHE A 153 1.22 10.28 36.86
CA PHE A 153 2.22 11.35 36.83
C PHE A 153 1.59 12.75 36.86
N CYS A 154 0.54 13.00 36.08
CA CYS A 154 -0.19 14.26 36.10
C CYS A 154 -0.82 14.55 37.47
N LYS A 155 -1.43 13.53 38.10
CA LYS A 155 -1.97 13.64 39.46
C LYS A 155 -0.90 13.97 40.50
N GLU A 156 0.27 13.33 40.42
CA GLU A 156 1.41 13.66 41.30
C GLU A 156 1.90 15.10 41.15
N LYS A 157 1.71 15.70 39.97
CA LYS A 157 2.02 17.11 39.70
C LYS A 157 0.87 18.07 40.01
N GLY A 158 -0.26 17.57 40.53
CA GLY A 158 -1.43 18.38 40.86
C GLY A 158 -2.20 18.87 39.63
N ILE A 159 -2.01 18.22 38.47
CA ILE A 159 -2.72 18.53 37.23
C ILE A 159 -3.91 17.58 37.13
N ASP A 160 -5.13 18.12 37.19
CA ASP A 160 -6.33 17.35 36.90
C ASP A 160 -6.57 17.31 35.39
N ILE A 161 -6.92 16.13 34.90
CA ILE A 161 -7.09 15.80 33.48
C ILE A 161 -8.49 15.26 33.21
N HIS A 162 -9.39 15.33 34.19
CA HIS A 162 -10.78 14.91 34.09
C HIS A 162 -11.79 16.09 34.11
N ASP A 163 -11.33 17.33 33.94
CA ASP A 163 -12.19 18.50 33.69
C ASP A 163 -12.59 18.66 32.21
#